data_AF-A0A3G4RTM3-F1
#
_entry.id   AF-A0A3G4RTM3-F1
#
_cell.length_a   1.000
_cell.length_b   1.000
_cell.length_c   1.000
_cell.angle_alpha   90.00
_cell.angle_beta   90.00
_cell.angle_gamma   90.00
#
_symmetry.space_group_name_H-M   'P 1'
#
loop_
_entity.id
_entity.type
_entity.pdbx_description
1 polymer ?
#
loop_
_entity_poly.entity_id
_entity_poly.type
_entity_poly.pdbx_seq_one_letter_code
_entity_poly.pdbx_strand_id
1 'polypeptide(L)'
;MHRNEPDYLSRRIYNAEQRESIINVINERQKLLIKRVNDVISRFTDYTHVMCVGGGAEIVAEAVKNLTKVPDERFYLSSSPQFDLVMGMIKMKGGVTNE
;
A
#
# COMPACT_ATOMS: atom_id res chain seq x y z
N MET A 1 3.50 -1.88 8.85
CA MET A 1 3.97 -3.28 8.90
C MET A 1 5.49 -3.30 8.91
N HIS A 2 6.14 -4.06 9.81
CA HIS A 2 7.61 -4.13 9.98
C HIS A 2 8.35 -4.93 8.88
N ARG A 3 7.83 -4.94 7.64
CA ARG A 3 8.34 -5.77 6.54
C ARG A 3 9.72 -5.32 6.02
N ASN A 4 10.01 -4.03 6.15
CA ASN A 4 11.28 -3.42 5.74
C ASN A 4 12.25 -3.26 6.91
N GLU A 5 12.00 -3.92 8.04
CA GLU A 5 12.85 -3.84 9.23
C GLU A 5 13.67 -5.14 9.33
N PRO A 6 14.95 -5.12 8.90
CA PRO A 6 15.79 -6.32 8.90
C PRO A 6 15.94 -6.90 10.33
N ASP A 7 15.98 -6.02 11.32
CA ASP A 7 16.05 -6.35 12.74
C ASP A 7 14.80 -7.04 13.26
N TYR A 8 13.63 -6.75 12.69
CA TYR A 8 12.38 -7.37 13.10
C TYR A 8 12.38 -8.87 12.76
N LEU A 9 12.86 -9.20 11.56
CA LEU A 9 12.95 -10.58 11.07
C LEU A 9 14.14 -11.32 11.69
N SER A 10 15.30 -10.66 11.85
CA SER A 10 16.50 -11.30 12.41
C SER A 10 16.30 -11.74 13.86
N ARG A 11 15.54 -10.99 14.66
CA ARG A 11 15.18 -11.35 16.05
C ARG A 11 14.18 -12.50 16.17
N ARG A 12 13.47 -12.85 15.10
CA ARG A 12 12.40 -13.86 15.10
C ARG A 12 12.75 -15.12 14.31
N ILE A 13 13.65 -14.99 13.34
CA ILE A 13 14.13 -16.08 12.50
C ILE A 13 15.65 -16.14 12.64
N TYR A 14 16.11 -17.02 13.53
CA TYR A 14 17.51 -17.19 13.88
C TYR A 14 18.34 -17.83 12.75
N ASN A 15 17.75 -18.77 12.01
CA ASN A 15 18.41 -19.44 10.89
C ASN A 15 18.52 -18.49 9.68
N ALA A 16 19.74 -18.29 9.18
CA ALA A 16 20.01 -17.35 8.09
C ALA A 16 19.42 -17.79 6.74
N GLU A 17 19.56 -19.06 6.37
CA GLU A 17 19.04 -19.61 5.11
C GLU A 17 17.51 -19.56 5.08
N GLN A 18 16.86 -19.90 6.20
CA GLN A 18 15.42 -19.82 6.34
C GLN A 18 14.93 -18.37 6.22
N ARG A 19 15.64 -17.41 6.83
CA ARG A 19 15.33 -15.99 6.74
C ARG A 19 15.44 -15.48 5.30
N GLU A 20 16.50 -15.85 4.59
CA GLU A 20 16.67 -15.49 3.18
C GLU A 20 15.54 -16.07 2.31
N SER A 21 15.21 -17.35 2.51
CA SER A 21 14.10 -18.01 1.82
C SER A 21 12.76 -17.28 2.04
N ILE A 22 12.47 -16.86 3.29
CA ILE A 22 11.25 -16.11 3.61
C ILE A 22 11.24 -14.74 2.94
N ILE A 23 12.35 -14.00 2.96
CA ILE A 23 12.46 -12.70 2.30
C ILE A 23 12.22 -12.83 0.79
N ASN A 24 12.80 -13.86 0.17
CA ASN A 24 12.59 -14.13 -1.25
C ASN A 24 11.11 -14.39 -1.56
N VAL A 25 10.45 -15.25 -0.77
CA VAL A 25 9.01 -15.51 -0.93
C VAL A 25 8.19 -14.23 -0.74
N ILE A 26 8.48 -13.41 0.26
CA ILE A 26 7.78 -12.13 0.47
C ILE A 26 7.92 -11.24 -0.77
N ASN A 27 9.14 -11.09 -1.30
CA ASN A 27 9.42 -10.27 -2.48
C ASN A 27 8.69 -10.78 -3.73
N GLU A 28 8.67 -12.10 -3.95
CA GLU A 28 7.92 -12.71 -5.05
C GLU A 28 6.41 -12.45 -4.94
N ARG A 29 5.84 -12.61 -3.74
CA ARG A 29 4.41 -12.36 -3.51
C ARG A 29 4.05 -10.89 -3.65
N GLN A 30 4.92 -9.97 -3.24
CA GLN A 30 4.74 -8.53 -3.48
C GLN A 30 4.74 -8.20 -4.98
N LYS A 31 5.69 -8.75 -5.76
CA LYS A 31 5.70 -8.59 -7.23
C LYS A 31 4.41 -9.10 -7.87
N LEU A 32 3.90 -10.25 -7.42
CA LEU A 32 2.64 -10.80 -7.92
C LEU A 32 1.44 -9.90 -7.58
N LEU A 33 1.40 -9.34 -6.36
CA LEU A 33 0.36 -8.38 -5.96
C LEU A 33 0.40 -7.12 -6.84
N ILE A 34 1.59 -6.53 -7.02
CA ILE A 34 1.78 -5.35 -7.87
C ILE A 34 1.30 -5.63 -9.30
N LYS A 35 1.69 -6.77 -9.88
CA LYS A 35 1.24 -7.17 -11.22
C LYS A 35 -0.29 -7.22 -11.31
N ARG A 36 -0.94 -7.90 -10.36
CA ARG A 36 -2.41 -8.02 -10.34
C ARG A 36 -3.10 -6.67 -10.23
N VAL A 37 -2.59 -5.78 -9.39
CA VAL A 37 -3.14 -4.42 -9.25
C VAL A 37 -2.99 -3.64 -10.55
N ASN A 38 -1.82 -3.69 -11.19
CA ASN A 38 -1.59 -3.02 -12.47
C ASN A 38 -2.50 -3.58 -13.59
N ASP A 39 -2.66 -4.90 -13.67
CA ASP A 39 -3.54 -5.56 -14.64
C ASP A 39 -5.02 -5.16 -14.50
N VAL A 40 -5.44 -4.76 -13.30
CA VAL A 40 -6.80 -4.26 -13.03
C VAL A 40 -6.89 -2.76 -13.33
N ILE A 41 -5.96 -1.95 -12.81
CA ILE A 41 -5.98 -0.48 -12.97
C ILE A 41 -5.88 -0.08 -14.44
N SER A 42 -5.10 -0.81 -15.24
CA SER A 42 -4.98 -0.57 -16.68
C SER A 42 -6.31 -0.66 -17.46
N ARG A 43 -7.37 -1.19 -16.85
CA ARG A 43 -8.72 -1.28 -17.44
C ARG A 43 -9.59 -0.06 -17.16
N PHE A 44 -9.17 0.81 -16.25
CA PHE A 44 -9.86 2.06 -15.92
C PHE A 44 -9.21 3.20 -16.69
N THR A 45 -10.02 4.14 -17.16
CA THR A 45 -9.57 5.35 -17.88
C THR A 45 -10.15 6.60 -17.25
N ASP A 46 -9.58 7.76 -17.58
CA ASP A 46 -10.14 9.10 -17.30
C ASP A 46 -10.31 9.46 -15.81
N TYR A 47 -9.71 8.70 -14.90
CA TYR A 47 -9.55 9.13 -13.51
C TYR A 47 -8.59 10.33 -13.44
N THR A 48 -8.94 11.30 -12.61
CA THR A 48 -8.12 12.52 -12.42
C THR A 48 -7.28 12.47 -11.16
N HIS A 49 -7.66 11.61 -10.20
CA HIS A 49 -7.05 11.46 -8.88
C HIS A 49 -7.01 9.97 -8.51
N VAL A 50 -6.00 9.58 -7.74
CA VAL A 50 -5.79 8.20 -7.29
C VAL A 50 -5.52 8.19 -5.79
N MET A 51 -6.16 7.28 -5.06
CA MET A 51 -5.90 7.07 -3.63
C MET A 51 -5.63 5.60 -3.36
N CYS A 52 -4.54 5.30 -2.67
CA CYS A 52 -4.22 3.94 -2.19
C CYS A 52 -4.53 3.85 -0.70
N VAL A 53 -5.50 2.99 -0.34
CA VAL A 53 -5.96 2.79 1.04
C VAL A 53 -5.82 1.33 1.49
N GLY A 54 -5.97 1.10 2.80
CA GLY A 54 -5.93 -0.23 3.41
C GLY A 54 -4.52 -0.71 3.74
N GLY A 55 -4.42 -1.79 4.53
CA GLY A 55 -3.13 -2.25 5.06
C GLY A 55 -2.09 -2.69 4.02
N GLY A 56 -2.52 -2.99 2.79
CA GLY A 56 -1.64 -3.32 1.67
C GLY A 56 -1.21 -2.12 0.82
N ALA A 57 -1.71 -0.91 1.10
CA ALA A 57 -1.49 0.27 0.25
C ALA A 57 -0.01 0.56 0.00
N GLU A 58 0.81 0.55 1.05
CA GLU A 58 2.25 0.83 0.95
C GLU A 58 3.01 -0.17 0.06
N ILE A 59 2.47 -1.37 -0.17
CA ILE A 59 3.12 -2.39 -1.01
C ILE A 59 2.95 -2.03 -2.49
N VAL A 60 1.85 -1.39 -2.85
CA VAL A 60 1.46 -1.16 -4.25
C VAL A 60 1.53 0.30 -4.67
N ALA A 61 1.51 1.25 -3.73
CA ALA A 61 1.34 2.67 -4.01
C ALA A 61 2.35 3.22 -5.03
N GLU A 62 3.64 2.91 -4.89
CA GLU A 62 4.66 3.36 -5.83
C GLU A 62 4.40 2.85 -7.26
N ALA A 63 4.10 1.55 -7.40
CA ALA A 63 3.79 0.96 -8.69
C ALA A 63 2.52 1.54 -9.31
N VAL A 64 1.49 1.80 -8.49
CA VAL A 64 0.24 2.43 -8.93
C VAL A 64 0.49 3.87 -9.39
N LYS A 65 1.27 4.65 -8.63
CA LYS A 65 1.65 6.03 -9.00
C LYS A 65 2.36 6.05 -10.36
N ASN A 66 3.35 5.17 -10.53
CA ASN A 66 4.12 5.06 -11.76
C ASN A 66 3.26 4.63 -12.97
N LEU A 67 2.28 3.73 -12.77
CA LEU A 67 1.39 3.28 -13.83
C LEU A 67 0.40 4.37 -14.26
N THR A 68 -0.22 5.01 -13.27
CA THR A 68 -1.32 5.97 -13.47
C THR A 68 -0.84 7.33 -13.97
N LYS A 69 0.42 7.70 -13.67
CA LYS A 69 1.05 8.97 -14.06
C LYS A 69 0.26 10.21 -13.64
N VAL A 70 -0.60 10.08 -12.63
CA VAL A 70 -1.25 11.25 -12.05
C VAL A 70 -0.19 12.13 -11.37
N PRO A 71 -0.34 13.46 -11.40
CA PRO A 71 0.56 14.36 -10.67
C PRO A 71 0.59 14.05 -9.17
N ASP A 72 1.68 14.43 -8.51
CA ASP A 72 1.91 14.18 -7.09
C ASP A 72 0.80 14.75 -6.20
N GLU A 73 0.27 15.93 -6.54
CA GLU A 73 -0.84 16.57 -5.85
C GLU A 73 -2.18 15.84 -6.00
N ARG A 74 -2.26 14.87 -6.91
CA ARG A 74 -3.45 14.05 -7.19
C ARG A 74 -3.28 12.58 -6.83
N PHE A 75 -2.15 12.21 -6.23
CA PHE A 75 -1.88 10.87 -5.72
C PHE A 75 -1.89 10.88 -4.19
N TYR A 76 -2.83 10.17 -3.58
CA TYR A 76 -3.03 10.16 -2.12
C TYR A 76 -2.61 8.83 -1.49
N LEU A 77 -1.72 8.91 -0.51
CA LEU A 77 -1.35 7.83 0.40
C LEU A 77 -1.19 8.44 1.80
N SER A 78 -1.95 7.97 2.78
CA SER A 78 -1.83 8.46 4.15
C SER A 78 -0.64 7.82 4.88
N SER A 79 -0.28 8.36 6.04
CA SER A 79 0.74 7.77 6.93
C SER A 79 0.25 6.51 7.66
N SER A 80 -1.05 6.19 7.61
CA SER A 80 -1.60 4.99 8.23
C SER A 80 -2.75 4.41 7.40
N PRO A 81 -2.46 3.88 6.19
CA PRO A 81 -3.50 3.56 5.21
C PRO A 81 -4.52 2.52 5.68
N GLN A 82 -4.12 1.65 6.61
CA GLN A 82 -5.00 0.66 7.26
C GLN A 82 -6.21 1.26 7.99
N PHE A 83 -6.13 2.54 8.39
CA PHE A 83 -7.20 3.23 9.11
C PHE A 83 -8.00 4.19 8.23
N ASP A 84 -7.63 4.39 6.96
CA ASP A 84 -8.26 5.40 6.09
C ASP A 84 -9.78 5.24 6.00
N LEU A 85 -10.26 4.00 5.89
CA LEU A 85 -11.69 3.71 5.82
C LEU A 85 -12.41 4.14 7.10
N VAL A 86 -11.96 3.66 8.26
CA VAL A 86 -12.62 3.97 9.55
C VAL A 86 -12.51 5.45 9.90
N MET A 87 -11.37 6.08 9.61
CA MET A 87 -11.19 7.52 9.82
C MET A 87 -12.10 8.34 8.91
N GLY A 88 -12.27 7.93 7.65
CA GLY A 88 -13.26 8.52 6.75
C GLY A 88 -14.68 8.40 7.31
N MET A 89 -15.07 7.22 7.80
CA MET A 89 -16.38 6.99 8.42
C MET A 89 -16.60 7.85 9.67
N ILE A 90 -15.60 7.98 10.55
CA ILE A 90 -15.69 8.83 11.74
C ILE A 90 -15.88 10.30 11.34
N LYS A 91 -15.11 10.79 10.37
CA LYS A 91 -15.25 12.16 9.85
C LYS A 91 -16.65 12.41 9.27
N MET A 92 -17.21 11.44 8.55
CA MET A 92 -18.56 11.53 7.99
C MET A 92 -19.64 11.48 9.09
N LYS A 93 -19.49 10.61 10.10
CA LYS A 93 -20.42 10.48 11.23
C LYS A 93 -20.39 11.68 12.17
N GLY A 94 -19.22 12.27 12.36
CA GLY A 94 -19.02 13.44 13.20
C GLY A 94 -19.66 14.71 12.66
N GLY A 95 -20.08 14.72 11.39
CA GLY A 95 -20.59 15.92 10.73
C GLY A 95 -19.51 16.99 10.70
N VAL A 96 -18.92 17.24 9.54
CA VAL A 96 -18.31 18.55 9.35
C VAL A 96 -19.48 19.54 9.29
N THR A 97 -19.88 20.06 10.44
CA THR A 97 -20.34 21.45 10.50
C THR A 97 -19.14 22.27 10.05
N ASN A 98 -19.16 22.66 8.78
CA ASN A 98 -18.32 23.74 8.31
C ASN A 98 -18.75 24.99 9.08
N GLU A 99 -18.02 25.33 10.15
CA GLU A 99 -17.82 26.70 10.59
C GLU A 99 -16.40 27.13 10.21
#